data_AF-A0A7V8E4Y3-F1
#
_entry.id   AF-A0A7V8E4Y3-F1
#
_cell.length_a   1.000
_cell.length_b   1.000
_cell.length_c   1.000
_cell.angle_alpha   90.00
_cell.angle_beta   90.00
_cell.angle_gamma   90.00
#
_symmetry.space_group_name_H-M   'P 1'
#
loop_
_entity.id
_entity.type
_entity.pdbx_description
1 polymer ?
#
loop_
_entity_poly.entity_id
_entity_poly.type
_entity_poly.pdbx_seq_one_letter_code
_entity_poly.pdbx_strand_id
1 'polypeptide(L)'
;MLRRQKPHVSGLLNAFLDTNDYGGADRVRGLTQVLMNHSARLNDHSSKAKQHISRMEAEVGFLSLIVAATLRTLADKGLVTTAEVLAKIEAVDAADGVKDGKISVDILRAILGIPRPAPRAEPVPKPVLRRNQ
;
A
#
# COMPACT_ATOMS: atom_id res chain seq x y z
N MET A 1 16.86 26.64 -23.46
CA MET A 1 16.10 25.85 -22.47
C MET A 1 16.74 24.47 -22.33
N LEU A 2 17.46 24.17 -21.25
CA LEU A 2 18.02 22.83 -20.99
C LEU A 2 17.12 22.09 -19.99
N ARG A 3 16.43 21.03 -20.45
CA ARG A 3 15.75 20.06 -19.59
C ARG A 3 16.82 19.27 -18.81
N ARG A 4 16.86 19.41 -17.48
CA ARG A 4 17.60 18.47 -16.62
C ARG A 4 16.82 17.15 -16.56
N GLN A 5 17.22 16.19 -17.39
CA GLN A 5 16.83 14.78 -17.26
C GLN A 5 17.33 14.26 -15.90
N LYS A 6 16.46 13.61 -15.12
CA LYS A 6 16.88 12.85 -13.94
C LYS A 6 17.66 11.63 -14.45
N PRO A 7 18.92 11.41 -14.01
CA PRO A 7 19.67 10.27 -14.48
C PRO A 7 19.04 8.98 -13.93
N HIS A 8 18.59 8.13 -14.84
CA HIS A 8 18.24 6.75 -14.57
C HIS A 8 19.49 6.01 -14.06
N VAL A 9 19.36 5.03 -13.17
CA VAL A 9 20.50 4.26 -12.62
C VAL A 9 21.34 3.64 -13.75
N SER A 10 20.68 3.25 -14.85
CA SER A 10 21.31 2.80 -16.11
C SER A 10 22.20 3.87 -16.77
N GLY A 11 21.82 5.15 -16.66
CA GLY A 11 22.63 6.27 -17.18
C GLY A 11 23.87 6.57 -16.34
N LEU A 12 23.81 6.33 -15.03
CA LEU A 12 24.98 6.46 -14.15
C LEU A 12 25.96 5.30 -14.34
N LEU A 13 25.46 4.08 -14.53
CA LEU A 13 26.28 2.91 -14.85
C LEU A 13 26.99 3.07 -16.19
N ASN A 14 26.28 3.55 -17.23
CA ASN A 14 26.88 3.77 -18.54
C ASN A 14 27.94 4.90 -18.52
N ALA A 15 27.67 6.01 -17.83
CA ALA A 15 28.64 7.11 -17.69
C ALA A 15 29.91 6.70 -16.92
N PHE A 16 29.81 5.70 -16.04
CA PHE A 16 30.91 5.18 -15.24
C PHE A 16 31.80 4.18 -15.99
N LEU A 17 31.24 3.48 -16.99
CA LEU A 17 31.95 2.52 -17.83
C LEU A 17 32.69 3.20 -19.00
N ASP A 18 32.27 4.39 -19.44
CA ASP A 18 32.77 5.07 -20.64
C ASP A 18 34.04 5.92 -20.43
N THR A 19 34.54 6.07 -19.19
CA THR A 19 35.72 6.90 -18.89
C THR A 19 37.00 6.07 -18.74
N ASN A 20 37.89 6.23 -19.73
CA ASN A 20 39.06 5.39 -20.00
C ASN A 20 40.34 5.80 -19.21
N ASP A 21 40.22 6.29 -17.97
CA ASP A 21 41.36 6.89 -17.24
C ASP A 21 41.66 6.28 -15.85
N TYR A 22 42.93 6.19 -15.50
CA TYR A 22 43.53 5.37 -14.44
C TYR A 22 42.97 5.66 -13.03
N GLY A 23 42.34 4.68 -12.39
CA GLY A 23 41.86 4.82 -10.99
C GLY A 23 40.91 3.71 -10.52
N GLY A 24 41.31 2.44 -10.64
CA GLY A 24 40.42 1.29 -10.36
C GLY A 24 39.91 1.17 -8.91
N ALA A 25 40.72 1.58 -7.93
CA ALA A 25 40.38 1.44 -6.50
C ALA A 25 39.26 2.38 -6.04
N ASP A 26 39.30 3.65 -6.48
CA ASP A 26 38.28 4.64 -6.14
C ASP A 26 36.96 4.35 -6.85
N ARG A 27 37.01 3.71 -8.02
CA ARG A 27 35.81 3.25 -8.73
C ARG A 27 35.10 2.12 -8.02
N VAL A 28 35.84 1.11 -7.55
CA VAL A 28 35.26 0.00 -6.79
C VAL A 28 34.61 0.51 -5.49
N ARG A 29 35.23 1.49 -4.81
CA ARG A 29 34.65 2.17 -3.66
C ARG A 29 33.38 2.95 -3.99
N GLY A 30 33.38 3.74 -5.06
CA GLY A 30 32.20 4.50 -5.49
C GLY A 30 31.01 3.60 -5.82
N LEU A 31 31.26 2.49 -6.52
CA LEU A 31 30.22 1.54 -6.90
C LEU A 31 29.70 0.74 -5.69
N THR A 32 30.58 0.29 -4.79
CA THR A 32 30.15 -0.35 -3.53
C THR A 32 29.32 0.60 -2.66
N GLN A 33 29.68 1.88 -2.59
CA GLN A 33 28.93 2.87 -1.83
C GLN A 33 27.55 3.17 -2.43
N VAL A 34 27.43 3.23 -3.77
CA VAL A 34 26.13 3.37 -4.45
C VAL A 34 25.26 2.13 -4.22
N LEU A 35 25.82 0.93 -4.32
CA LEU A 35 25.10 -0.32 -4.06
C LEU A 35 24.66 -0.44 -2.59
N MET A 36 25.53 -0.09 -1.64
CA MET A 36 25.20 -0.05 -0.22
C MET A 36 24.04 0.92 0.06
N ASN A 37 24.10 2.14 -0.48
CA ASN A 37 23.03 3.13 -0.30
C ASN A 37 21.71 2.68 -0.95
N HIS A 38 21.75 1.98 -2.08
CA HIS A 38 20.56 1.44 -2.71
C HIS A 38 19.95 0.30 -1.89
N SER A 39 20.78 -0.63 -1.40
CA SER A 39 20.34 -1.74 -0.54
C SER A 39 19.73 -1.25 0.77
N ALA A 40 20.34 -0.24 1.41
CA ALA A 40 19.80 0.39 2.62
C ALA A 40 18.42 1.01 2.37
N ARG A 41 18.24 1.71 1.24
CA ARG A 41 16.93 2.28 0.86
C ARG A 41 15.86 1.22 0.61
N LEU A 42 16.21 0.12 -0.07
CA LEU A 42 15.28 -0.99 -0.30
C LEU A 42 14.88 -1.66 1.01
N ASN A 43 15.84 -1.86 1.92
CA ASN A 43 15.58 -2.40 3.25
C ASN A 43 14.68 -1.47 4.07
N ASP A 44 14.87 -0.16 4.01
CA ASP A 44 14.00 0.83 4.66
C ASP A 44 12.59 0.85 4.10
N HIS A 45 12.42 0.67 2.78
CA HIS A 45 11.09 0.59 2.17
C HIS A 45 10.39 -0.72 2.56
N SER A 46 11.14 -1.83 2.60
CA SER A 46 10.63 -3.12 3.08
C SER A 46 10.22 -3.06 4.55
N SER A 47 11.04 -2.42 5.41
CA SER A 47 10.73 -2.29 6.85
C SER A 47 9.51 -1.43 7.09
N LYS A 48 9.35 -0.31 6.38
CA LYS A 48 8.15 0.54 6.43
C LYS A 48 6.90 -0.18 5.95
N ALA A 49 6.99 -0.94 4.85
CA ALA A 49 5.88 -1.76 4.37
C ALA A 49 5.46 -2.82 5.40
N LYS A 50 6.42 -3.52 6.00
CA LYS A 50 6.17 -4.51 7.06
C LYS A 50 5.52 -3.87 8.29
N GLN A 51 6.00 -2.71 8.73
CA GLN A 51 5.40 -1.97 9.84
C GLN A 51 3.95 -1.56 9.52
N HIS A 52 3.68 -1.11 8.30
CA HIS A 52 2.33 -0.75 7.88
C HIS A 52 1.39 -1.97 7.86
N ILE A 53 1.84 -3.11 7.35
CA ILE A 53 1.07 -4.37 7.36
C ILE A 53 0.77 -4.78 8.79
N SER A 54 1.78 -4.81 9.67
CA SER A 54 1.60 -5.17 11.08
C SER A 54 0.60 -4.25 11.79
N ARG A 55 0.62 -2.96 11.49
CA ARG A 55 -0.38 -2.01 12.01
C ARG A 55 -1.79 -2.32 11.51
N MET A 56 -1.94 -2.59 10.21
CA MET A 56 -3.23 -2.97 9.63
C MET A 56 -3.75 -4.28 10.23
N GLU A 57 -2.90 -5.28 10.45
CA GLU A 57 -3.27 -6.53 11.12
C GLU A 57 -3.78 -6.29 12.55
N ALA A 58 -3.11 -5.42 13.31
CA ALA A 58 -3.56 -5.05 14.65
C ALA A 58 -4.91 -4.31 14.63
N GLU A 59 -5.09 -3.37 13.70
CA GLU A 59 -6.34 -2.63 13.52
C GLU A 59 -7.50 -3.55 13.11
N VAL A 60 -7.25 -4.49 12.18
CA VAL A 60 -8.24 -5.51 11.78
C VAL A 60 -8.59 -6.42 12.95
N GLY A 61 -7.59 -6.89 13.72
CA GLY A 61 -7.84 -7.70 14.90
C GLY A 61 -8.69 -6.99 15.95
N PHE A 62 -8.46 -5.69 16.16
CA PHE A 62 -9.28 -4.87 17.06
C PHE A 62 -10.71 -4.70 16.53
N LEU A 63 -10.89 -4.47 15.23
CA LEU A 63 -12.22 -4.42 14.62
C LEU A 63 -12.96 -5.76 14.76
N SER A 64 -12.28 -6.90 14.55
CA SER A 64 -12.86 -8.23 14.76
C SER A 64 -13.34 -8.41 16.19
N LEU A 65 -12.59 -7.93 17.18
CA LEU A 65 -12.99 -7.96 18.59
C LEU A 65 -14.26 -7.15 18.86
N ILE A 66 -14.36 -5.93 18.33
CA ILE A 66 -15.54 -5.08 18.46
C ILE A 66 -16.77 -5.75 17.84
N VAL A 67 -16.63 -6.30 16.63
CA VAL A 67 -17.72 -7.01 15.94
C VAL A 67 -18.18 -8.22 16.73
N ALA A 68 -17.25 -9.03 17.25
CA ALA A 68 -17.58 -10.18 18.08
C ALA A 68 -18.31 -9.79 19.37
N ALA A 69 -17.83 -8.77 20.08
CA ALA A 69 -18.48 -8.26 21.29
C ALA A 69 -19.90 -7.73 21.00
N THR A 70 -20.07 -7.06 19.86
CA THR A 70 -21.38 -6.54 19.42
C THR A 70 -22.34 -7.68 19.10
N LEU A 71 -21.93 -8.65 18.27
CA LEU A 71 -22.75 -9.82 17.95
C LEU A 71 -23.13 -10.61 19.20
N ARG A 72 -22.18 -10.79 20.13
CA ARG A 72 -22.45 -11.47 21.40
C ARG A 72 -23.49 -10.72 22.23
N THR A 73 -23.35 -9.40 22.34
CA THR A 73 -24.31 -8.56 23.08
C THR A 73 -25.70 -8.62 22.45
N LEU A 74 -25.81 -8.63 21.11
CA LEU A 74 -27.09 -8.75 20.42
C LEU A 74 -27.71 -10.14 20.64
N ALA A 75 -26.90 -11.19 20.63
CA ALA A 75 -27.35 -12.56 20.90
C ALA A 75 -27.81 -12.74 22.36
N ASP A 76 -27.07 -12.19 23.33
CA ASP A 76 -27.43 -12.25 24.75
C ASP A 76 -28.74 -11.48 25.04
N LYS A 77 -29.05 -10.47 24.23
CA LYS A 77 -30.34 -9.74 24.25
C LYS A 77 -31.47 -10.45 23.49
N GLY A 78 -31.20 -11.59 22.86
CA GLY A 78 -32.17 -12.33 22.04
C GLY A 78 -32.57 -11.62 20.75
N LEU A 79 -31.79 -10.64 20.28
CA LEU A 79 -32.10 -9.87 19.07
C LEU A 79 -31.68 -10.59 17.79
N VAL A 80 -30.67 -11.45 17.88
CA VAL A 80 -30.16 -12.26 16.78
C VAL A 80 -29.76 -13.63 17.30
N THR A 81 -29.93 -14.65 16.47
CA THR A 81 -29.42 -15.99 16.76
C THR A 81 -28.14 -16.24 15.98
N THR A 82 -27.27 -17.12 16.50
CA THR A 82 -26.05 -17.53 15.80
C THR A 82 -26.37 -18.15 14.44
N ALA A 83 -27.47 -18.91 14.33
CA ALA A 83 -27.91 -19.53 13.08
C ALA A 83 -28.27 -18.49 12.01
N GLU A 84 -29.01 -17.44 12.38
CA GLU A 84 -29.34 -16.34 11.46
C GLU A 84 -28.08 -15.61 10.98
N VAL A 85 -27.15 -15.33 11.89
CA VAL A 85 -25.90 -14.65 11.54
C VAL A 85 -25.07 -15.49 10.58
N LEU A 86 -24.93 -16.80 10.83
CA LEU A 86 -24.21 -17.72 9.94
C LEU A 86 -24.87 -17.80 8.56
N ALA A 87 -26.20 -17.94 8.50
CA ALA A 87 -26.92 -17.97 7.23
C ALA A 87 -26.73 -16.67 6.43
N LYS A 88 -26.66 -15.51 7.11
CA LYS A 88 -26.36 -14.24 6.45
C LYS A 88 -24.92 -14.14 5.96
N ILE A 89 -23.95 -14.61 6.74
CA ILE A 89 -22.54 -14.66 6.31
C ILE A 89 -22.41 -15.54 5.06
N GLU A 90 -23.00 -16.73 5.06
CA GLU A 90 -22.95 -17.63 3.89
C GLU A 90 -23.63 -17.03 2.65
N ALA A 91 -24.76 -16.34 2.83
CA ALA A 91 -25.45 -15.66 1.73
C ALA A 91 -24.62 -14.51 1.15
N VAL A 92 -23.90 -13.77 2.01
CA VAL A 92 -23.04 -12.67 1.61
C VAL A 92 -21.76 -13.19 0.94
N ASP A 93 -21.15 -14.24 1.47
CA ASP A 93 -19.98 -14.92 0.89
C ASP A 93 -20.30 -15.51 -0.50
N ALA A 94 -21.50 -16.06 -0.66
CA ALA A 94 -21.95 -16.54 -1.97
C ALA A 94 -22.24 -15.43 -3.00
N ALA A 95 -22.32 -14.16 -2.59
CA ALA A 95 -22.80 -13.07 -3.45
C ALA A 95 -21.81 -12.69 -4.57
N ASP A 96 -20.53 -12.99 -4.42
CA ASP A 96 -19.51 -12.74 -5.44
C ASP A 96 -19.16 -13.96 -6.30
N GLY A 97 -19.85 -15.09 -6.05
CA GLY A 97 -19.66 -16.35 -6.74
C GLY A 97 -18.49 -17.20 -6.23
N VAL A 98 -17.77 -16.76 -5.19
CA VAL A 98 -16.61 -17.46 -4.62
C VAL A 98 -16.80 -17.63 -3.11
N LYS A 99 -16.99 -18.88 -2.66
CA LYS A 99 -17.06 -19.19 -1.22
C LYS A 99 -15.68 -19.31 -0.60
N ASP A 100 -14.99 -18.18 -0.37
CA ASP A 100 -13.66 -18.17 0.28
C ASP A 100 -13.63 -17.48 1.65
N GLY A 101 -14.80 -17.09 2.17
CA GLY A 101 -14.93 -16.38 3.44
C GLY A 101 -14.54 -14.90 3.35
N LYS A 102 -14.47 -14.34 2.15
CA LYS A 102 -14.12 -12.94 1.91
C LYS A 102 -15.20 -12.28 1.07
N ILE A 103 -15.19 -10.96 1.08
CA ILE A 103 -16.05 -10.16 0.21
C ILE A 103 -15.24 -9.02 -0.36
N SER A 104 -15.37 -8.81 -1.67
CA SER A 104 -14.76 -7.63 -2.29
C SER A 104 -15.41 -6.34 -1.76
N VAL A 105 -14.61 -5.29 -1.60
CA VAL A 105 -15.09 -3.98 -1.10
C VAL A 105 -16.16 -3.39 -2.02
N ASP A 106 -16.06 -3.61 -3.33
CA ASP A 106 -17.04 -3.12 -4.30
C ASP A 106 -18.40 -3.83 -4.12
N ILE A 107 -18.42 -5.13 -3.84
CA ILE A 107 -19.66 -5.89 -3.59
C ILE A 107 -20.25 -5.55 -2.22
N LEU A 108 -19.41 -5.41 -1.19
CA LEU A 108 -19.85 -4.95 0.12
C LEU A 108 -20.55 -3.57 0.03
N ARG A 109 -19.99 -2.65 -0.76
CA ARG A 109 -20.60 -1.33 -1.02
C ARG A 109 -21.94 -1.45 -1.72
N ALA A 110 -22.06 -2.33 -2.71
CA ALA A 110 -23.32 -2.58 -3.42
C ALA A 110 -24.41 -3.12 -2.48
N ILE A 111 -24.07 -4.09 -1.62
CA ILE A 111 -25.00 -4.65 -0.62
C ILE A 111 -25.46 -3.59 0.38
N LEU A 112 -24.55 -2.73 0.82
CA LEU A 112 -24.84 -1.65 1.78
C LEU A 112 -25.46 -0.39 1.14
N GLY A 113 -25.59 -0.36 -0.19
CA GLY A 113 -26.08 0.83 -0.92
C GLY A 113 -25.15 2.05 -0.82
N ILE A 114 -23.85 1.84 -0.54
CA ILE A 114 -22.87 2.93 -0.37
C ILE A 114 -22.28 3.28 -1.74
N PRO A 115 -22.45 4.52 -2.25
CA PRO A 115 -21.89 4.91 -3.53
C PRO A 115 -20.35 4.89 -3.52
N ARG A 116 -19.75 4.62 -4.69
CA ARG A 116 -18.30 4.61 -4.85
C ARG A 116 -17.75 6.02 -4.59
N PRO A 117 -16.72 6.19 -3.74
CA PRO A 117 -16.11 7.50 -3.56
C PRO A 117 -15.53 7.95 -4.91
N ALA A 118 -15.75 9.23 -5.25
CA ALA A 118 -15.17 9.82 -6.45
C ALA A 118 -13.64 9.59 -6.43
N PRO A 119 -13.02 9.33 -7.60
CA PRO A 119 -11.57 9.21 -7.68
C PRO A 119 -10.94 10.42 -7.00
N ARG A 120 -10.02 10.17 -6.07
CA ARG A 120 -9.36 11.21 -5.29
C ARG A 120 -8.71 12.16 -6.29
N ALA A 121 -9.20 13.40 -6.38
CA ALA A 121 -8.62 14.40 -7.26
C ALA A 121 -7.11 14.42 -7.03
N GLU A 122 -6.34 14.20 -8.09
CA GLU A 122 -4.88 14.28 -8.00
C GLU A 122 -4.52 15.63 -7.37
N PRO A 123 -3.55 15.68 -6.46
CA PRO A 123 -3.16 16.93 -5.83
C PRO A 123 -2.81 17.93 -6.92
N VAL A 124 -3.62 18.99 -7.05
CA VAL A 124 -3.40 20.06 -8.03
C VAL A 124 -1.95 20.51 -7.88
N PRO A 125 -1.12 20.42 -8.94
CA PRO A 125 0.28 20.82 -8.84
C PRO A 125 0.32 22.28 -8.38
N LYS A 126 0.97 22.51 -7.23
CA LYS A 126 1.10 23.85 -6.65
C LYS A 126 1.62 24.80 -7.73
N PRO A 127 0.99 25.97 -7.94
CA PRO A 127 1.45 26.92 -8.95
C PRO A 127 2.91 27.26 -8.67
N VAL A 128 3.78 26.97 -9.63
CA VAL A 128 5.19 27.34 -9.56
C VAL A 128 5.22 28.86 -9.62
N LEU A 129 5.43 29.51 -8.46
CA LEU A 129 5.69 30.94 -8.37
C LEU A 129 6.92 31.23 -9.24
N ARG A 130 6.69 31.74 -10.45
CA ARG A 130 7.77 32.28 -11.28
C ARG A 130 8.30 33.50 -10.55
N ARG A 131 9.47 33.36 -9.91
CA ARG A 131 10.26 34.53 -9.49
C ARG A 131 10.64 35.25 -10.78
N ASN A 132 10.03 36.40 -11.01
CA ASN A 132 10.46 37.33 -12.05
C ASN A 132 11.91 37.72 -11.75
N GLN A 133 12.79 37.46 -12.72
CA GLN A 133 14.07 38.13 -12.85
C GLN A 133 13.86 39.44 -13.59
#